data_AF-A0A4R3NRT4-F1
#
_entry.id   AF-A0A4R3NRT4-F1
#
_cell.length_a   1.000
_cell.length_b   1.000
_cell.length_c   1.000
_cell.angle_alpha   90.00
_cell.angle_beta   90.00
_cell.angle_gamma   90.00
#
_symmetry.space_group_name_H-M   'P 1'
#
loop_
_entity.id
_entity.type
_entity.pdbx_description
1 polymer ?
#
loop_
_entity_poly.entity_id
_entity_poly.type
_entity_poly.pdbx_seq_one_letter_code
_entity_poly.pdbx_strand_id
1 'polypeptide(L)' 'MTPEQKREIEILIETPENQTSALLTLLSTWCAAEEDNETRNMISIALTIACQIKKSLEEVTEGK' A
#
# COMPACT_ATOMS: atom_id res chain seq x y z
N MET A 1 16.87 -14.62 -7.63
CA MET A 1 17.33 -14.12 -6.31
C MET A 1 17.95 -15.26 -5.53
N THR A 2 19.04 -15.01 -4.80
CA THR A 2 19.52 -15.97 -3.79
C THR A 2 18.60 -15.92 -2.54
N PRO A 3 18.57 -16.98 -1.72
CA PRO A 3 17.81 -16.98 -0.46
C PRO A 3 18.17 -15.80 0.46
N GLU A 4 19.46 -15.44 0.52
CA GLU A 4 19.96 -14.32 1.31
C GLU A 4 19.44 -12.97 0.80
N GLN A 5 19.48 -12.76 -0.53
CA GLN A 5 18.93 -11.56 -1.16
C GLN A 5 17.42 -11.44 -0.92
N LYS A 6 16.70 -12.57 -0.95
CA LYS A 6 15.25 -12.59 -0.64
C LYS A 6 14.98 -12.13 0.79
N ARG A 7 15.72 -12.67 1.74
CA ARG A 7 15.60 -12.30 3.15
C ARG A 7 15.92 -10.82 3.40
N GLU A 8 16.96 -10.29 2.75
CA GLU A 8 17.29 -8.86 2.85
C GLU A 8 16.17 -7.98 2.29
N ILE A 9 15.59 -8.36 1.15
CA ILE A 9 14.47 -7.64 0.54
C ILE A 9 13.22 -7.68 1.45
N GLU A 10 12.87 -8.84 2.01
CA GLU A 10 11.75 -8.99 2.95
C GLU A 10 11.91 -8.05 4.16
N ILE A 11 13.10 -7.94 4.73
CA ILE A 11 13.38 -7.01 5.85
C ILE A 11 13.23 -5.55 5.40
N LEU A 12 13.70 -5.20 4.21
CA LEU A 12 13.64 -3.83 3.69
C LEU A 12 12.20 -3.37 3.40
N ILE A 13 11.32 -4.27 2.99
CA ILE A 13 9.95 -3.94 2.59
C ILE A 13 8.90 -4.15 3.68
N GLU A 14 9.23 -4.86 4.77
CA GLU A 14 8.32 -5.07 5.92
C GLU A 14 7.72 -3.75 6.44
N THR A 15 8.54 -2.73 6.63
CA THR A 15 8.06 -1.42 7.10
C THR A 15 7.18 -0.71 6.07
N PRO A 16 7.61 -0.55 4.79
CA PRO A 16 6.74 -0.06 3.72
C PRO A 16 5.40 -0.82 3.57
N GLU A 17 5.38 -2.15 3.67
CA GLU A 17 4.16 -2.97 3.57
C GLU A 17 3.19 -2.67 4.71
N ASN A 18 3.70 -2.60 5.94
CA ASN A 18 2.91 -2.26 7.12
C ASN A 18 2.35 -0.84 7.04
N GLN A 19 3.19 0.13 6.64
CA GLN A 19 2.77 1.52 6.45
C GLN A 19 1.72 1.65 5.35
N THR A 20 1.89 0.96 4.22
CA THR A 20 0.93 0.97 3.11
C THR A 20 -0.40 0.34 3.54
N SER A 21 -0.37 -0.74 4.31
CA SER A 21 -1.57 -1.38 4.84
C SER A 21 -2.32 -0.49 5.86
N ALA A 22 -1.59 0.23 6.71
CA ALA A 22 -2.17 1.24 7.60
C ALA A 22 -2.78 2.40 6.82
N LEU A 23 -2.08 2.91 5.79
CA LEU A 23 -2.57 3.98 4.92
C LEU A 23 -3.87 3.57 4.20
N LEU A 24 -3.93 2.35 3.66
CA LEU A 24 -5.15 1.82 3.04
C LEU A 24 -6.33 1.82 4.02
N THR A 25 -6.10 1.39 5.26
CA THR A 25 -7.13 1.34 6.30
C THR A 25 -7.63 2.74 6.67
N LEU A 26 -6.71 3.71 6.82
CA LEU A 26 -7.05 5.10 7.13
C LEU A 26 -7.85 5.74 5.99
N LEU A 27 -7.39 5.60 4.75
CA LEU A 27 -8.06 6.15 3.59
C LEU A 27 -9.42 5.49 3.34
N SER A 28 -9.55 4.18 3.54
CA SER A 28 -10.85 3.49 3.38
C SER A 28 -11.86 3.95 4.42
N THR A 29 -11.41 4.14 5.66
CA THR A 29 -12.23 4.64 6.76
C THR A 29 -12.67 6.08 6.50
N TRP A 30 -11.74 6.94 6.08
CA TRP A 30 -12.05 8.33 5.74
C TRP A 30 -13.00 8.42 4.54
N CYS A 31 -12.74 7.67 3.46
CA CYS A 31 -13.60 7.64 2.27
C CYS A 31 -15.06 7.25 2.59
N ALA A 32 -15.25 6.31 3.52
CA ALA A 32 -16.58 5.87 3.93
C ALA A 32 -17.33 6.89 4.79
N ALA A 33 -16.61 7.73 5.54
CA ALA A 33 -17.17 8.78 6.39
C ALA A 33 -17.30 10.14 5.69
N GLU A 34 -16.65 10.33 4.53
CA GLU A 34 -16.63 11.60 3.81
C GLU A 34 -17.95 11.89 3.10
N GLU A 35 -18.53 13.05 3.40
CA GLU A 35 -19.80 13.51 2.82
C GLU A 35 -19.56 14.39 1.59
N ASP A 36 -18.42 15.08 1.53
CA ASP A 36 -18.07 15.91 0.38
C ASP A 36 -17.64 15.06 -0.82
N ASN A 37 -18.30 15.27 -1.96
CA ASN A 37 -18.09 14.47 -3.17
C ASN A 37 -16.69 14.68 -3.76
N GLU A 38 -16.18 15.90 -3.77
CA GLU A 38 -14.87 16.20 -4.35
C GLU A 38 -13.76 15.61 -3.50
N THR A 39 -13.85 15.78 -2.17
CA THR A 39 -12.92 15.20 -1.20
C THR A 39 -12.94 13.68 -1.26
N ARG A 40 -14.13 13.06 -1.29
CA ARG A 40 -14.26 11.61 -1.44
C ARG A 40 -13.65 11.08 -2.74
N ASN A 41 -13.80 11.81 -3.84
CA ASN A 41 -13.16 11.45 -5.12
C ASN A 41 -11.63 11.53 -5.01
N MET A 42 -11.08 12.57 -4.37
CA MET A 42 -9.64 12.67 -4.10
C MET A 42 -9.13 11.53 -3.21
N ILE A 43 -9.88 11.14 -2.18
CA ILE A 43 -9.54 10.00 -1.31
C ILE A 43 -9.56 8.68 -2.11
N SER A 44 -10.53 8.52 -3.03
CA SER A 44 -10.60 7.34 -3.91
C SER A 44 -9.39 7.22 -4.85
N ILE A 45 -8.90 8.36 -5.37
CA ILE A 45 -7.66 8.40 -6.16
C ILE A 45 -6.47 8.00 -5.28
N ALA A 46 -6.37 8.54 -4.06
CA ALA A 46 -5.32 8.19 -3.11
C ALA A 46 -5.34 6.69 -2.74
N LEU A 47 -6.53 6.11 -2.54
CA LEU A 47 -6.72 4.67 -2.33
C LEU A 47 -6.20 3.85 -3.50
N THR A 48 -6.48 4.28 -4.74
CA THR A 48 -6.01 3.59 -5.95
C THR A 48 -4.49 3.57 -5.99
N ILE A 49 -3.84 4.69 -5.71
CA ILE A 49 -2.37 4.78 -5.66
C ILE A 49 -1.80 3.90 -4.53
N ALA A 50 -2.40 3.92 -3.33
CA ALA A 50 -1.97 3.08 -2.22
C ALA A 50 -2.09 1.58 -2.54
N CYS A 51 -3.16 1.16 -3.24
CA CYS A 51 -3.32 -0.21 -3.72
C CYS A 51 -2.23 -0.59 -4.74
N GLN A 52 -1.86 0.31 -5.65
CA GLN A 52 -0.78 0.08 -6.60
C GLN A 52 0.57 -0.07 -5.90
N ILE A 53 0.87 0.76 -4.91
CA ILE A 53 2.09 0.66 -4.11
C ILE A 53 2.14 -0.70 -3.39
N LYS A 54 1.04 -1.11 -2.76
CA LYS A 54 0.95 -2.42 -2.10
C LYS A 54 1.25 -3.57 -3.06
N LYS A 55 0.66 -3.53 -4.26
CA LYS A 55 0.90 -4.54 -5.29
C LYS A 55 2.36 -4.56 -5.75
N SER A 56 2.99 -3.40 -5.92
CA SER A 56 4.41 -3.33 -6.27
C SER A 56 5.32 -3.90 -5.17
N LEU A 57 4.99 -3.70 -3.89
CA LEU A 57 5.74 -4.31 -2.78
C LEU A 57 5.57 -5.85 -2.76
N GLU A 58 4.36 -6.34 -3.04
CA GLU A 58 4.07 -7.77 -3.18
C GLU A 58 4.79 -8.41 -4.39
N GLU A 59 4.95 -7.68 -5.49
CA GLU A 59 5.72 -8.16 -6.65
C GLU A 59 7.22 -8.31 -6.32
N VAL A 60 7.76 -7.39 -5.50
CA VAL A 60 9.15 -7.41 -5.03
C VAL A 60 9.42 -8.58 -4.08
N THR A 61 8.50 -8.93 -3.16
CA THR A 61 8.61 -10.14 -2.32
C THR A 61 8.58 -11.42 -3.17
N GLU A 62 7.75 -11.45 -4.22
CA GLU A 62 7.66 -12.58 -5.16
C GLU A 62 8.87 -12.71 -6.09
N GLY A 63 9.72 -11.68 -6.17
CA GLY A 63 10.89 -11.63 -7.05
C GLY A 63 10.54 -11.50 -8.53
N LYS A 64 9.43 -10.82 -8.85
CA LYS A 64 8.96 -10.53 -10.21
C LYS A 64 9.32 -9.13 -10.67
#